data_AF-A0A1E4THU7-F1
#
_entry.id   AF-A0A1E4THU7-F1
#
_cell.length_a   1.000
_cell.length_b   1.000
_cell.length_c   1.000
_cell.angle_alpha   90.00
_cell.angle_beta   90.00
_cell.angle_gamma   90.00
#
_symmetry.space_group_name_H-M   'P 1'
#
loop_
_entity.id
_entity.type
_entity.pdbx_description
1 polymer ?
#
loop_
_entity_poly.entity_id
_entity_poly.type
_entity_poly.pdbx_seq_one_letter_code
_entity_poly.pdbx_strand_id
1 'polypeptide(L)'
;MKLTDWTVILGAPVASAKIIGAVVYGRHGDRTPKAMGSPELTILGRNQMFSAGDYHHNRYISNSSDYYLDGIDATENLTQYMSATNIGGSAVLFDSATTFNQALFPKVADESITLVNGSEYSDPMDGIQYVSLFAAAPGSSDFVYLDGNNDCPAWTTASKSYLQSESFKATNASTAEFYAGFKDLIQSLNPKTSVKYNYGGAYDVFDILNYGMNHIASVADQVTEEEYFQLRTLADTYSWNLIYNESQPLRGIAGRTMLAQIQDQISAIAANSGSNRKLAFIAGSYDTIQSGWFLMNIPQKNPGFYAIPDYAATMVFEVHESDSGDLTVQFGYRNTTLGEGAEYEMIPVFDFDSVDMDYTTFMNKMNDVTLNDISEWCTQCDAWSLDICASTKTLQDTQAQLSALQTSTDDELSAAAGGGIGAGVTIGVFAIAGVLFYLFRRNKKSAALSKETLPVVERAMSESTKGSTLG
;
A
#
# COMPACT_ATOMS: atom_id res chain seq x y z
N MET A 1 3.70 -6.87 45.20
CA MET A 1 3.21 -8.25 45.32
C MET A 1 4.19 -9.14 44.57
N LYS A 2 4.80 -10.13 45.24
CA LYS A 2 5.92 -10.92 44.71
C LYS A 2 5.43 -11.80 43.55
N LEU A 3 6.11 -11.71 42.40
CA LEU A 3 5.97 -12.63 41.27
C LEU A 3 6.88 -13.82 41.51
N THR A 4 6.31 -15.03 41.58
CA THR A 4 7.07 -16.29 41.57
C THR A 4 6.41 -17.28 40.62
N ASP A 5 7.29 -17.94 39.86
CA ASP A 5 7.16 -19.24 39.19
C ASP A 5 6.35 -19.32 37.90
N TRP A 6 7.02 -19.00 36.80
CA TRP A 6 6.70 -19.55 35.48
C TRP A 6 7.40 -20.90 35.32
N THR A 7 6.60 -21.95 35.18
CA THR A 7 7.11 -23.29 34.84
C THR A 7 7.46 -23.28 33.35
N VAL A 8 8.73 -23.41 33.01
CA VAL A 8 9.17 -23.56 31.61
C VAL A 8 8.77 -24.95 31.13
N ILE A 9 7.76 -25.03 30.27
CA ILE A 9 7.49 -26.22 29.47
C ILE A 9 8.48 -26.18 28.31
N LEU A 10 9.49 -27.05 28.33
CA LEU A 10 10.37 -27.27 27.20
C LEU A 10 9.55 -27.91 26.08
N GLY A 11 9.24 -27.13 25.04
CA GLY A 11 8.73 -27.64 23.78
C GLY A 11 9.75 -28.57 23.13
N ALA A 12 9.27 -29.61 22.44
CA ALA A 12 10.12 -30.43 21.57
C ALA A 12 10.88 -29.54 20.57
N PRO A 13 12.09 -29.91 20.13
CA PRO A 13 12.82 -29.14 19.14
C PRO A 13 11.96 -29.06 17.87
N VAL A 14 11.48 -27.84 17.57
CA VAL A 14 10.90 -27.54 16.26
C VAL A 14 12.03 -27.78 15.26
N ALA A 15 11.76 -28.55 14.20
CA ALA A 15 12.67 -28.66 13.07
C ALA A 15 13.07 -27.23 12.65
N SER A 16 14.35 -27.01 12.33
CA SER A 16 14.85 -25.67 11.99
C SER A 16 14.14 -25.17 10.75
N ALA A 17 13.09 -24.34 10.91
CA ALA A 17 12.40 -23.73 9.79
C ALA A 17 13.23 -22.53 9.31
N LYS A 18 13.52 -22.50 8.01
CA LYS A 18 14.23 -21.39 7.36
C LYS A 18 13.21 -20.46 6.72
N ILE A 19 13.48 -19.16 6.74
CA ILE A 19 12.70 -18.21 5.96
C ILE A 19 13.01 -18.40 4.46
N ILE A 20 11.97 -18.48 3.63
CA ILE A 20 12.09 -18.62 2.17
C ILE A 20 11.59 -17.39 1.40
N GLY A 21 10.84 -16.51 2.07
CA GLY A 21 10.47 -15.21 1.53
C GLY A 21 9.68 -14.35 2.51
N ALA A 22 9.50 -13.08 2.15
CA ALA A 22 8.77 -12.12 2.96
C ALA A 22 7.95 -11.14 2.10
N VAL A 23 6.80 -10.72 2.63
CA VAL A 23 5.99 -9.63 2.08
C VAL A 23 5.91 -8.52 3.10
N VAL A 24 6.43 -7.35 2.76
CA VAL A 24 6.50 -6.17 3.62
C VAL A 24 5.48 -5.16 3.15
N TYR A 25 4.67 -4.65 4.07
CA TYR A 25 3.83 -3.48 3.83
C TYR A 25 4.28 -2.34 4.75
N GLY A 26 4.59 -1.18 4.18
CA GLY A 26 5.12 -0.02 4.90
C GLY A 26 4.22 1.20 4.82
N ARG A 27 4.01 1.87 5.97
CA ARG A 27 3.49 3.24 5.99
C ARG A 27 4.55 4.17 5.40
N HIS A 28 4.12 5.20 4.69
CA HIS A 28 4.99 6.30 4.30
C HIS A 28 5.73 6.96 5.50
N GLY A 29 6.83 7.65 5.19
CA GLY A 29 7.59 8.44 6.16
C GLY A 29 6.89 9.76 6.53
N ASP A 30 7.49 10.49 7.47
CA ASP A 30 7.06 11.82 7.86
C ASP A 30 6.91 12.78 6.66
N ARG A 31 5.82 13.55 6.66
CA ARG A 31 5.41 14.40 5.55
C ARG A 31 4.80 15.71 6.05
N THR A 32 4.72 16.70 5.18
CA THR A 32 3.95 17.92 5.46
C THR A 32 2.45 17.61 5.67
N PRO A 33 1.70 18.42 6.42
CA PRO A 33 0.30 18.12 6.76
C PRO A 33 -0.64 18.13 5.55
N LYS A 34 -1.59 17.19 5.49
CA LYS A 34 -2.57 17.08 4.39
C LYS A 34 -3.46 18.32 4.28
N ALA A 35 -3.88 18.87 5.42
CA ALA A 35 -4.74 20.06 5.48
C ALA A 35 -4.04 21.38 5.06
N MET A 36 -2.76 21.33 4.68
CA MET A 36 -1.99 22.48 4.19
C MET A 36 -1.79 22.49 2.67
N GLY A 37 -2.30 21.50 1.94
CA GLY A 37 -2.22 21.45 0.48
C GLY A 37 -1.81 20.06 -0.02
N SER A 38 -0.95 20.01 -1.03
CA SER A 38 -0.36 18.75 -1.49
C SER A 38 0.74 18.33 -0.51
N PRO A 39 0.58 17.23 0.24
CA PRO A 39 1.61 16.77 1.16
C PRO A 39 2.87 16.34 0.41
N GLU A 40 4.03 16.56 1.03
CA GLU A 40 5.36 16.22 0.51
C GLU A 40 6.16 15.48 1.57
N LEU A 41 6.97 14.50 1.15
CA LEU A 41 7.83 13.74 2.05
C LEU A 41 8.96 14.65 2.58
N THR A 42 9.12 14.73 3.90
CA THR A 42 10.15 15.59 4.50
C THR A 42 11.53 14.95 4.45
N ILE A 43 12.56 15.71 4.87
CA ILE A 43 13.90 15.15 5.10
C ILE A 43 13.83 14.07 6.20
N LEU A 44 13.08 14.29 7.27
CA LEU A 44 12.88 13.30 8.34
C LEU A 44 12.23 12.03 7.76
N GLY A 45 11.18 12.18 6.96
CA GLY A 45 10.49 11.05 6.33
C GLY A 45 11.39 10.25 5.40
N ARG A 46 12.25 10.91 4.61
CA ARG A 46 13.26 10.21 3.81
C ARG A 46 14.23 9.41 4.67
N ASN A 47 14.72 9.97 5.77
CA ASN A 47 15.63 9.24 6.68
C ASN A 47 14.93 8.04 7.35
N GLN A 48 13.67 8.19 7.73
CA GLN A 48 12.86 7.09 8.27
C GLN A 48 12.69 5.97 7.23
N MET A 49 12.31 6.29 6.00
CA MET A 49 12.13 5.28 4.94
C MET A 49 13.46 4.64 4.53
N PHE A 50 14.56 5.40 4.51
CA PHE A 50 15.90 4.86 4.27
C PHE A 50 16.28 3.87 5.37
N SER A 51 16.10 4.24 6.64
CA SER A 51 16.37 3.36 7.78
C SER A 51 15.49 2.10 7.75
N ALA A 52 14.22 2.23 7.34
CA ALA A 52 13.36 1.09 7.12
C ALA A 52 13.93 0.17 6.03
N GLY A 53 14.30 0.70 4.85
CA GLY A 53 14.89 -0.12 3.77
C GLY A 53 16.20 -0.80 4.17
N ASP A 54 17.09 -0.09 4.87
CA ASP A 54 18.36 -0.62 5.36
C ASP A 54 18.16 -1.77 6.36
N TYR A 55 17.20 -1.64 7.28
CA TYR A 55 16.83 -2.74 8.18
C TYR A 55 16.42 -4.00 7.39
N HIS A 56 15.64 -3.85 6.32
CA HIS A 56 15.19 -4.98 5.51
C HIS A 56 16.32 -5.56 4.63
N HIS A 57 17.25 -4.72 4.15
CA HIS A 57 18.47 -5.19 3.50
C HIS A 57 19.26 -6.08 4.45
N ASN A 58 19.53 -5.57 5.66
CA ASN A 58 20.29 -6.29 6.67
C ASN A 58 19.59 -7.56 7.13
N ARG A 59 18.26 -7.57 7.18
CA ARG A 59 17.48 -8.75 7.57
C ARG A 59 17.43 -9.82 6.48
N TYR A 60 17.10 -9.47 5.24
CA TYR A 60 16.73 -10.45 4.21
C TYR A 60 17.77 -10.64 3.10
N ILE A 61 18.64 -9.67 2.86
CA ILE A 61 19.60 -9.67 1.73
C ILE A 61 21.03 -9.89 2.21
N SER A 62 21.40 -9.36 3.38
CA SER A 62 22.71 -9.58 3.95
C SER A 62 22.92 -11.06 4.32
N ASN A 63 23.96 -11.67 3.76
CA ASN A 63 24.28 -13.09 3.97
C ASN A 63 24.72 -13.43 5.41
N SER A 64 24.99 -12.42 6.25
CA SER A 64 25.33 -12.60 7.65
C SER A 64 24.11 -12.65 8.57
N SER A 65 22.91 -12.44 8.01
CA SER A 65 21.65 -12.46 8.77
C SER A 65 21.16 -13.87 9.01
N ASP A 66 20.63 -14.13 10.20
CA ASP A 66 19.89 -15.36 10.51
C ASP A 66 18.59 -15.49 9.67
N TYR A 67 18.13 -14.37 9.09
CA TYR A 67 16.93 -14.29 8.24
C TYR A 67 17.28 -14.11 6.76
N TYR A 68 18.52 -14.38 6.37
CA TYR A 68 18.95 -14.30 4.97
C TYR A 68 18.07 -15.17 4.07
N LEU A 69 17.52 -14.58 3.00
CA LEU A 69 16.75 -15.30 2.00
C LEU A 69 17.70 -16.00 1.04
N ASP A 70 17.92 -17.30 1.25
CA ASP A 70 18.87 -18.09 0.47
C ASP A 70 18.67 -17.89 -1.05
N GLY A 71 19.72 -17.48 -1.76
CA GLY A 71 19.69 -17.24 -3.21
C GLY A 71 19.03 -15.93 -3.66
N ILE A 72 18.72 -14.99 -2.76
CA ILE A 72 18.38 -13.61 -3.14
C ILE A 72 19.61 -12.93 -3.75
N ASP A 73 19.41 -12.21 -4.85
CA ASP A 73 20.45 -11.40 -5.48
C ASP A 73 20.69 -10.12 -4.66
N ALA A 74 21.96 -9.74 -4.48
CA ALA A 74 22.34 -8.47 -3.85
C ALA A 74 22.05 -7.26 -4.76
N THR A 75 21.84 -7.53 -6.06
CA THR A 75 21.33 -6.57 -7.04
C THR A 75 19.85 -6.78 -7.29
N GLU A 76 19.12 -5.75 -7.73
CA GLU A 76 17.72 -5.93 -8.11
C GLU A 76 17.56 -7.04 -9.15
N ASN A 77 16.70 -8.01 -8.82
CA ASN A 77 16.20 -9.00 -9.75
C ASN A 77 14.66 -9.01 -9.72
N LEU A 78 14.03 -8.63 -10.82
CA LEU A 78 12.56 -8.49 -10.94
C LEU A 78 11.80 -9.82 -10.75
N THR A 79 12.45 -10.96 -10.97
CA THR A 79 11.82 -12.26 -10.71
C THR A 79 11.77 -12.55 -9.21
N GLN A 80 12.72 -12.01 -8.44
CA GLN A 80 12.86 -12.22 -7.01
C GLN A 80 12.20 -11.13 -6.17
N TYR A 81 12.24 -9.88 -6.63
CA TYR A 81 11.76 -8.71 -5.92
C TYR A 81 10.62 -7.99 -6.64
N MET A 82 9.61 -7.54 -5.88
CA MET A 82 8.53 -6.68 -6.37
C MET A 82 8.39 -5.49 -5.42
N SER A 83 8.32 -4.30 -6.00
CA SER A 83 7.92 -3.10 -5.27
C SER A 83 6.69 -2.46 -5.88
N ALA A 84 5.70 -2.14 -5.05
CA ALA A 84 4.46 -1.51 -5.49
C ALA A 84 4.02 -0.35 -4.58
N THR A 85 3.36 0.64 -5.17
CA THR A 85 2.71 1.75 -4.49
C THR A 85 1.56 2.29 -5.34
N ASN A 86 0.69 3.10 -4.76
CA ASN A 86 -0.26 3.91 -5.51
C ASN A 86 0.22 5.38 -5.62
N ILE A 87 -0.35 6.12 -6.59
CA ILE A 87 -0.16 7.57 -6.76
C ILE A 87 -1.51 8.29 -6.58
N GLY A 88 -2.01 8.33 -5.34
CA GLY A 88 -3.29 8.96 -4.97
C GLY A 88 -3.27 10.48 -4.81
N GLY A 89 -2.68 11.22 -5.76
CA GLY A 89 -2.72 12.70 -5.80
C GLY A 89 -1.58 13.45 -5.07
N SER A 90 -0.62 12.72 -4.49
CA SER A 90 0.64 13.25 -3.95
C SER A 90 1.78 12.26 -4.23
N ALA A 91 3.01 12.76 -4.28
CA ALA A 91 4.21 11.94 -4.44
C ALA A 91 4.65 11.21 -3.16
N VAL A 92 4.06 11.47 -1.98
CA VAL A 92 4.55 10.94 -0.69
C VAL A 92 4.75 9.43 -0.67
N LEU A 93 3.79 8.63 -1.16
CA LEU A 93 3.91 7.17 -1.18
C LEU A 93 4.99 6.72 -2.17
N PHE A 94 5.01 7.33 -3.36
CA PHE A 94 6.02 7.07 -4.37
C PHE A 94 7.44 7.37 -3.86
N ASP A 95 7.66 8.59 -3.34
CA ASP A 95 8.95 9.01 -2.79
C ASP A 95 9.38 8.14 -1.59
N SER A 96 8.42 7.72 -0.76
CA SER A 96 8.69 6.81 0.35
C SER A 96 9.16 5.46 -0.15
N ALA A 97 8.47 4.91 -1.15
CA ALA A 97 8.84 3.63 -1.74
C ALA A 97 10.17 3.70 -2.46
N THR A 98 10.43 4.74 -3.24
CA THR A 98 11.73 4.97 -3.88
C THR A 98 12.84 5.07 -2.84
N THR A 99 12.63 5.81 -1.75
CA THR A 99 13.63 5.96 -0.69
C THR A 99 13.90 4.64 0.04
N PHE A 100 12.86 3.87 0.35
CA PHE A 100 13.00 2.53 0.93
C PHE A 100 13.79 1.60 0.02
N ASN A 101 13.43 1.55 -1.27
CA ASN A 101 14.09 0.72 -2.27
C ASN A 101 15.58 1.05 -2.43
N GLN A 102 15.93 2.34 -2.36
CA GLN A 102 17.32 2.77 -2.50
C GLN A 102 18.21 2.26 -1.36
N ALA A 103 17.66 2.08 -0.16
CA ALA A 103 18.35 1.49 0.98
C ALA A 103 18.27 -0.04 0.97
N LEU A 104 17.17 -0.61 0.49
CA LEU A 104 17.01 -2.07 0.35
C LEU A 104 18.04 -2.66 -0.62
N PHE A 105 18.28 -1.99 -1.75
CA PHE A 105 19.32 -2.35 -2.72
C PHE A 105 20.35 -1.21 -2.79
N PRO A 106 21.34 -1.20 -1.88
CA PRO A 106 22.35 -0.16 -1.83
C PRO A 106 23.25 -0.20 -3.07
N LYS A 107 24.05 0.85 -3.26
CA LYS A 107 24.99 0.94 -4.39
C LYS A 107 25.91 -0.27 -4.51
N VAL A 108 26.23 -0.65 -5.73
CA VAL A 108 27.17 -1.72 -6.06
C VAL A 108 28.53 -1.15 -6.44
N ALA A 109 29.49 -2.03 -6.74
CA ALA A 109 30.79 -1.61 -7.24
C ALA A 109 30.62 -0.80 -8.53
N ASP A 110 31.27 0.37 -8.58
CA ASP A 110 31.24 1.28 -9.72
C ASP A 110 31.87 0.61 -10.96
N GLU A 111 31.12 0.50 -12.04
CA GLU A 111 31.64 0.05 -13.33
C GLU A 111 32.14 1.25 -14.15
N SER A 112 33.16 1.03 -14.97
CA SER A 112 33.69 2.07 -15.86
C SER A 112 33.98 1.50 -17.25
N ILE A 113 33.64 2.28 -18.27
CA ILE A 113 33.91 1.97 -19.67
C ILE A 113 34.85 3.01 -20.28
N THR A 114 35.71 2.55 -21.18
CA THR A 114 36.50 3.42 -22.05
C THR A 114 35.94 3.34 -23.47
N LEU A 115 35.54 4.48 -24.03
CA LEU A 115 35.06 4.56 -25.40
C LEU A 115 36.22 4.48 -26.40
N VAL A 116 35.90 4.18 -27.66
CA VAL A 116 36.87 4.08 -28.77
C VAL A 116 37.70 5.36 -28.99
N ASN A 117 37.16 6.53 -28.63
CA ASN A 117 37.85 7.82 -28.70
C ASN A 117 38.77 8.10 -27.49
N GLY A 118 38.87 7.16 -26.54
CA GLY A 118 39.69 7.27 -25.33
C GLY A 118 39.03 7.97 -24.15
N SER A 119 37.77 8.42 -24.24
CA SER A 119 37.06 9.00 -23.09
C SER A 119 36.57 7.91 -22.12
N GLU A 120 36.71 8.15 -20.82
CA GLU A 120 36.23 7.27 -19.76
C GLU A 120 34.90 7.76 -19.19
N TYR A 121 34.00 6.82 -18.91
CA TYR A 121 32.73 7.04 -18.23
C TYR A 121 32.58 6.02 -17.12
N SER A 122 32.20 6.48 -15.93
CA SER A 122 31.82 5.64 -14.80
C SER A 122 30.31 5.62 -14.63
N ASP A 123 29.80 4.73 -13.78
CA ASP A 123 28.39 4.73 -13.45
C ASP A 123 28.00 6.06 -12.77
N PRO A 124 26.85 6.64 -13.12
CA PRO A 124 26.34 7.82 -12.43
C PRO A 124 26.12 7.55 -10.94
N MET A 125 26.36 8.57 -10.11
CA MET A 125 26.08 8.54 -8.67
C MET A 125 26.80 7.40 -7.92
N ASP A 126 28.00 7.01 -8.35
CA ASP A 126 28.84 6.01 -7.70
C ASP A 126 28.19 4.61 -7.66
N GLY A 127 27.53 4.18 -8.74
CA GLY A 127 26.99 2.81 -8.87
C GLY A 127 25.67 2.57 -8.12
N ILE A 128 24.81 3.58 -7.98
CA ILE A 128 23.46 3.36 -7.42
C ILE A 128 22.69 2.32 -8.25
N GLN A 129 21.89 1.51 -7.56
CA GLN A 129 20.96 0.62 -8.23
C GLN A 129 19.66 1.33 -8.57
N TYR A 130 19.18 1.17 -9.80
CA TYR A 130 17.87 1.65 -10.24
C TYR A 130 16.81 0.60 -9.98
N VAL A 131 16.22 0.63 -8.80
CA VAL A 131 15.19 -0.33 -8.39
C VAL A 131 13.85 0.03 -9.03
N SER A 132 13.22 -0.95 -9.66
CA SER A 132 11.92 -0.84 -10.29
C SER A 132 10.81 -0.72 -9.25
N LEU A 133 9.98 0.31 -9.43
CA LEU A 133 8.81 0.56 -8.59
C LEU A 133 7.57 0.59 -9.48
N PHE A 134 6.66 -0.35 -9.25
CA PHE A 134 5.34 -0.32 -9.85
C PHE A 134 4.47 0.70 -9.12
N ALA A 135 3.89 1.64 -9.88
CA ALA A 135 3.07 2.70 -9.30
C ALA A 135 1.69 2.73 -9.99
N ALA A 136 0.65 2.34 -9.25
CA ALA A 136 -0.71 2.33 -9.75
C ALA A 136 -1.29 3.74 -9.80
N ALA A 137 -1.91 4.10 -10.92
CA ALA A 137 -2.61 5.36 -11.09
C ALA A 137 -4.09 5.22 -10.67
N PRO A 138 -4.73 6.30 -10.16
CA PRO A 138 -6.15 6.29 -9.82
C PRO A 138 -7.01 5.77 -10.97
N GLY A 139 -8.03 4.98 -10.63
CA GLY A 139 -8.93 4.38 -11.61
C GLY A 139 -8.37 3.17 -12.36
N SER A 140 -7.24 2.57 -11.95
CA SER A 140 -6.83 1.22 -12.39
C SER A 140 -7.28 0.14 -11.41
N SER A 141 -7.34 -1.12 -11.85
CA SER A 141 -7.58 -2.27 -10.95
C SER A 141 -6.50 -2.39 -9.88
N ASP A 142 -5.24 -2.16 -10.25
CA ASP A 142 -4.11 -2.27 -9.32
C ASP A 142 -4.16 -1.20 -8.23
N PHE A 143 -4.75 -0.04 -8.53
CA PHE A 143 -4.99 1.00 -7.53
C PHE A 143 -5.95 0.52 -6.45
N VAL A 144 -7.00 -0.23 -6.82
CA VAL A 144 -7.96 -0.80 -5.86
C VAL A 144 -7.28 -1.71 -4.85
N TYR A 145 -6.32 -2.53 -5.28
CA TYR A 145 -5.58 -3.43 -4.38
C TYR A 145 -4.57 -2.72 -3.47
N LEU A 146 -4.26 -1.46 -3.74
CA LEU A 146 -3.32 -0.65 -2.96
C LEU A 146 -4.02 0.41 -2.10
N ASP A 147 -5.24 0.81 -2.45
CA ASP A 147 -6.03 1.85 -1.78
C ASP A 147 -7.55 1.70 -2.04
N GLY A 148 -8.11 0.55 -1.68
CA GLY A 148 -9.47 0.13 -2.09
C GLY A 148 -10.64 0.90 -1.49
N ASN A 149 -10.41 1.83 -0.56
CA ASN A 149 -11.42 2.77 -0.08
C ASN A 149 -11.53 4.03 -0.96
N ASN A 150 -10.52 4.33 -1.77
CA ASN A 150 -10.59 5.43 -2.71
C ASN A 150 -11.59 5.12 -3.83
N ASP A 151 -12.24 6.16 -4.37
CA ASP A 151 -13.30 6.05 -5.38
C ASP A 151 -14.43 5.05 -5.02
N CYS A 152 -14.67 4.86 -3.71
CA CYS A 152 -15.70 3.99 -3.16
C CYS A 152 -16.80 4.80 -2.44
N PRO A 153 -17.89 5.20 -3.14
CA PRO A 153 -18.99 5.97 -2.55
C PRO A 153 -19.66 5.29 -1.35
N ALA A 154 -19.88 3.98 -1.42
CA ALA A 154 -20.51 3.23 -0.33
C ALA A 154 -19.63 3.19 0.92
N TRP A 155 -18.30 3.02 0.77
CA TRP A 155 -17.36 3.15 1.89
C TRP A 155 -17.41 4.55 2.50
N THR A 156 -17.40 5.60 1.68
CA THR A 156 -17.47 6.99 2.16
C THR A 156 -18.71 7.23 3.02
N THR A 157 -19.86 6.68 2.60
CA THR A 157 -21.12 6.74 3.34
C THR A 157 -21.04 5.95 4.64
N ALA A 158 -20.56 4.71 4.58
CA ALA A 158 -20.40 3.85 5.75
C ALA A 158 -19.44 4.46 6.78
N SER A 159 -18.29 4.97 6.35
CA SER A 159 -17.29 5.63 7.20
C SER A 159 -17.87 6.86 7.91
N LYS A 160 -18.50 7.77 7.14
CA LYS A 160 -19.09 9.01 7.69
C LYS A 160 -20.29 8.79 8.60
N SER A 161 -20.91 7.61 8.62
CA SER A 161 -22.00 7.33 9.57
C SER A 161 -21.53 7.39 11.03
N TYR A 162 -20.22 7.24 11.30
CA TYR A 162 -19.65 7.45 12.64
C TYR A 162 -19.94 8.85 13.17
N LEU A 163 -19.93 9.88 12.31
CA LEU A 163 -20.18 11.27 12.70
C LEU A 163 -21.61 11.49 13.21
N GLN A 164 -22.52 10.53 13.00
CA GLN A 164 -23.89 10.56 13.50
C GLN A 164 -24.08 9.76 14.80
N SER A 165 -23.08 8.99 15.22
CA SER A 165 -23.14 8.16 16.43
C SER A 165 -23.21 9.00 17.71
N GLU A 166 -23.77 8.41 18.77
CA GLU A 166 -23.81 9.03 20.09
C GLU A 166 -22.41 9.21 20.68
N SER A 167 -21.51 8.24 20.48
CA SER A 167 -20.12 8.32 20.93
C SER A 167 -19.37 9.48 20.28
N PHE A 168 -19.52 9.68 18.97
CA PHE A 168 -18.95 10.86 18.29
C PHE A 168 -19.50 12.17 18.85
N LYS A 169 -20.83 12.28 19.00
CA LYS A 169 -21.49 13.49 19.51
C LYS A 169 -21.05 13.82 20.94
N ALA A 170 -20.95 12.81 21.79
CA ALA A 170 -20.49 12.95 23.17
C ALA A 170 -19.03 13.42 23.23
N THR A 171 -18.12 12.74 22.52
CA THR A 171 -16.70 13.14 22.47
C THR A 171 -16.56 14.55 21.91
N ASN A 172 -17.22 14.87 20.78
CA ASN A 172 -17.18 16.18 20.16
C ASN A 172 -17.66 17.31 21.09
N ALA A 173 -18.69 17.07 21.89
CA ALA A 173 -19.15 18.04 22.89
C ALA A 173 -18.13 18.20 24.03
N SER A 174 -17.60 17.09 24.55
CA SER A 174 -16.65 17.10 25.68
C SER A 174 -15.28 17.71 25.36
N THR A 175 -14.85 17.67 24.10
CA THR A 175 -13.53 18.17 23.66
C THR A 175 -13.60 19.48 22.88
N ALA A 176 -14.76 20.14 22.84
CA ALA A 176 -14.96 21.34 22.02
C ALA A 176 -14.02 22.48 22.43
N GLU A 177 -13.91 22.77 23.73
CA GLU A 177 -13.02 23.83 24.25
C GLU A 177 -11.54 23.50 24.03
N PHE A 178 -11.17 22.23 24.21
CA PHE A 178 -9.81 21.74 23.96
C PHE A 178 -9.35 22.05 22.52
N TYR A 179 -10.15 21.68 21.52
CA TYR A 179 -9.80 21.98 20.13
C TYR A 179 -9.86 23.47 19.78
N ALA A 180 -10.75 24.24 20.42
CA ALA A 180 -10.81 25.68 20.21
C ALA A 180 -9.53 26.39 20.67
N GLY A 181 -8.84 25.86 21.71
CA GLY A 181 -7.58 26.39 22.21
C GLY A 181 -6.45 26.42 21.17
N PHE A 182 -6.43 25.48 20.22
CA PHE A 182 -5.38 25.42 19.18
C PHE A 182 -5.67 26.29 17.96
N LYS A 183 -6.81 26.97 17.92
CA LYS A 183 -7.25 27.71 16.73
C LYS A 183 -6.23 28.76 16.28
N ASP A 184 -5.81 29.63 17.19
CA ASP A 184 -4.92 30.74 16.85
C ASP A 184 -3.53 30.23 16.42
N LEU A 185 -3.03 29.18 17.09
CA LEU A 185 -1.78 28.52 16.74
C LEU A 185 -1.84 27.95 15.31
N ILE A 186 -2.87 27.17 14.98
CA ILE A 186 -3.03 26.56 13.66
C ILE A 186 -3.22 27.63 12.58
N GLN A 187 -4.02 28.67 12.85
CA GLN A 187 -4.20 29.79 11.92
C GLN A 187 -2.90 30.56 11.68
N SER A 188 -2.00 30.64 12.67
CA SER A 188 -0.68 31.25 12.51
C SER A 188 0.22 30.45 11.57
N LEU A 189 0.10 29.11 11.56
CA LEU A 189 0.88 28.23 10.68
C LEU A 189 0.37 28.26 9.24
N ASN A 190 -0.95 28.28 9.04
CA ASN A 190 -1.56 28.43 7.73
C ASN A 190 -2.92 29.14 7.82
N PRO A 191 -2.99 30.46 7.57
CA PRO A 191 -4.24 31.23 7.65
C PRO A 191 -5.34 30.77 6.69
N LYS A 192 -4.98 30.01 5.64
CA LYS A 192 -5.92 29.51 4.62
C LYS A 192 -6.45 28.12 4.91
N THR A 193 -6.04 27.49 6.02
CA THR A 193 -6.49 26.14 6.34
C THR A 193 -7.99 26.10 6.67
N SER A 194 -8.67 25.05 6.21
CA SER A 194 -10.13 24.84 6.36
C SER A 194 -10.48 23.84 7.47
N VAL A 195 -9.56 23.63 8.41
CA VAL A 195 -9.69 22.66 9.51
C VAL A 195 -10.86 22.99 10.43
N LYS A 196 -11.51 21.94 10.94
CA LYS A 196 -12.53 22.06 11.98
C LYS A 196 -11.86 22.08 13.36
N TYR A 197 -12.12 23.12 14.14
CA TYR A 197 -11.61 23.26 15.51
C TYR A 197 -12.55 22.58 16.52
N ASN A 198 -12.83 21.28 16.28
CA ASN A 198 -13.56 20.38 17.15
C ASN A 198 -13.17 18.92 16.83
N TYR A 199 -13.78 17.93 17.48
CA TYR A 199 -13.45 16.52 17.26
C TYR A 199 -13.71 16.06 15.81
N GLY A 200 -14.60 16.73 15.07
CA GLY A 200 -14.76 16.49 13.63
C GLY A 200 -13.56 16.85 12.76
N GLY A 201 -12.55 17.54 13.31
CA GLY A 201 -11.24 17.79 12.71
C GLY A 201 -10.09 17.12 13.45
N ALA A 202 -10.37 16.10 14.29
CA ALA A 202 -9.37 15.48 15.17
C ALA A 202 -8.09 15.06 14.44
N TYR A 203 -8.23 14.37 13.31
CA TYR A 203 -7.07 13.96 12.51
C TYR A 203 -6.33 15.16 11.92
N ASP A 204 -7.01 16.13 11.31
CA ASP A 204 -6.35 17.26 10.65
C ASP A 204 -5.61 18.16 11.65
N VAL A 205 -6.21 18.40 12.82
CA VAL A 205 -5.58 19.15 13.91
C VAL A 205 -4.33 18.41 14.40
N PHE A 206 -4.44 17.10 14.65
CA PHE A 206 -3.30 16.29 15.06
C PHE A 206 -2.22 16.25 13.99
N ASP A 207 -2.56 16.08 12.71
CA ASP A 207 -1.59 16.01 11.60
C ASP A 207 -0.77 17.31 11.49
N ILE A 208 -1.42 18.47 11.64
CA ILE A 208 -0.74 19.78 11.65
C ILE A 208 0.17 19.93 12.86
N LEU A 209 -0.34 19.65 14.06
CA LEU A 209 0.42 19.85 15.29
C LEU A 209 1.53 18.81 15.43
N ASN A 210 1.32 17.57 15.00
CA ASN A 210 2.36 16.55 14.94
C ASN A 210 3.53 16.97 14.05
N TYR A 211 3.25 17.53 12.87
CA TYR A 211 4.29 18.14 12.06
C TYR A 211 4.95 19.32 12.79
N GLY A 212 4.16 20.22 13.37
CA GLY A 212 4.68 21.37 14.11
C GLY A 212 5.61 20.98 15.26
N MET A 213 5.24 19.97 16.06
CA MET A 213 6.05 19.46 17.17
C MET A 213 7.42 18.95 16.71
N ASN A 214 7.50 18.33 15.53
CA ASN A 214 8.72 17.75 15.00
C ASN A 214 9.58 18.74 14.19
N HIS A 215 8.97 19.78 13.61
CA HIS A 215 9.64 20.64 12.62
C HIS A 215 9.66 22.13 12.98
N ILE A 216 8.91 22.57 14.00
CA ILE A 216 8.70 23.99 14.31
C ILE A 216 8.84 24.21 15.82
N ALA A 217 10.00 24.73 16.25
CA ALA A 217 10.32 24.94 17.67
C ALA A 217 9.25 25.76 18.43
N SER A 218 8.69 26.80 17.80
CA SER A 218 7.65 27.61 18.44
C SER A 218 6.33 26.86 18.67
N VAL A 219 6.03 25.80 17.91
CA VAL A 219 4.89 24.92 18.18
C VAL A 219 5.21 24.02 19.37
N ALA A 220 6.42 23.45 19.42
CA ALA A 220 6.87 22.63 20.54
C ALA A 220 6.86 23.37 21.89
N ASP A 221 7.09 24.69 21.89
CA ASP A 221 7.00 25.52 23.10
C ASP A 221 5.55 25.85 23.54
N GLN A 222 4.58 25.70 22.63
CA GLN A 222 3.17 26.11 22.85
C GLN A 222 2.20 24.95 23.06
N VAL A 223 2.60 23.72 22.76
CA VAL A 223 1.79 22.52 22.95
C VAL A 223 2.47 21.65 23.99
N THR A 224 1.80 21.44 25.13
CA THR A 224 2.32 20.61 26.21
C THR A 224 2.30 19.12 25.84
N GLU A 225 3.09 18.31 26.55
CA GLU A 225 3.10 16.85 26.35
C GLU A 225 1.73 16.21 26.61
N GLU A 226 0.99 16.69 27.62
CA GLU A 226 -0.36 16.22 27.94
C GLU A 226 -1.36 16.55 26.82
N GLU A 227 -1.32 17.78 26.29
CA GLU A 227 -2.13 18.18 25.14
C GLU A 227 -1.80 17.37 23.89
N TYR A 228 -0.50 17.17 23.60
CA TYR A 228 -0.07 16.35 22.48
C TYR A 228 -0.54 14.90 22.60
N PHE A 229 -0.43 14.31 23.80
CA PHE A 229 -0.94 12.96 24.07
C PHE A 229 -2.46 12.86 23.89
N GLN A 230 -3.21 13.86 24.38
CA GLN A 230 -4.67 13.92 24.19
C GLN A 230 -5.04 14.09 22.71
N LEU A 231 -4.33 14.93 21.96
CA LEU A 231 -4.52 15.09 20.51
C LEU A 231 -4.29 13.78 19.77
N ARG A 232 -3.20 13.06 20.07
CA ARG A 232 -2.89 11.74 19.49
C ARG A 232 -4.01 10.75 19.80
N THR A 233 -4.39 10.62 21.06
CA THR A 233 -5.44 9.68 21.51
C THR A 233 -6.79 9.93 20.81
N LEU A 234 -7.17 11.21 20.65
CA LEU A 234 -8.39 11.59 19.95
C LEU A 234 -8.30 11.31 18.44
N ALA A 235 -7.15 11.57 17.81
CA ALA A 235 -6.93 11.26 16.40
C ALA A 235 -6.92 9.76 16.11
N ASP A 236 -6.33 8.96 17.01
CA ASP A 236 -6.35 7.50 16.96
C ASP A 236 -7.78 6.98 17.04
N THR A 237 -8.53 7.44 18.04
CA THR A 237 -9.95 7.07 18.22
C THR A 237 -10.79 7.47 17.01
N TYR A 238 -10.59 8.69 16.50
CA TYR A 238 -11.33 9.19 15.34
C TYR A 238 -11.03 8.36 14.09
N SER A 239 -9.76 8.10 13.81
CA SER A 239 -9.32 7.33 12.64
C SER A 239 -9.84 5.90 12.67
N TRP A 240 -9.69 5.22 13.81
CA TRP A 240 -10.18 3.85 14.00
C TRP A 240 -11.69 3.72 13.72
N ASN A 241 -12.48 4.65 14.25
CA ASN A 241 -13.93 4.65 14.08
C ASN A 241 -14.38 5.03 12.66
N LEU A 242 -13.50 5.54 11.79
CA LEU A 242 -13.82 5.78 10.37
C LEU A 242 -13.57 4.55 9.50
N ILE A 243 -12.58 3.74 9.85
CA ILE A 243 -12.11 2.61 9.03
C ILE A 243 -12.65 1.25 9.49
N TYR A 244 -13.30 1.19 10.65
CA TYR A 244 -13.88 -0.04 11.16
C TYR A 244 -15.15 0.20 11.98
N ASN A 245 -16.06 -0.77 11.90
CA ASN A 245 -17.17 -1.01 12.82
C ASN A 245 -17.79 -2.39 12.48
N GLU A 246 -18.02 -3.27 13.45
CA GLU A 246 -18.58 -4.62 13.22
C GLU A 246 -19.93 -4.60 12.49
N SER A 247 -20.77 -3.62 12.80
CA SER A 247 -22.08 -3.43 12.16
C SER A 247 -21.99 -2.74 10.79
N GLN A 248 -20.79 -2.34 10.36
CA GLN A 248 -20.51 -1.70 9.06
C GLN A 248 -19.21 -2.28 8.44
N PRO A 249 -19.20 -3.59 8.09
CA PRO A 249 -17.99 -4.28 7.64
C PRO A 249 -17.35 -3.67 6.39
N LEU A 250 -18.14 -2.96 5.56
CA LEU A 250 -17.64 -2.25 4.38
C LEU A 250 -16.55 -1.24 4.71
N ARG A 251 -16.51 -0.68 5.93
CA ARG A 251 -15.43 0.24 6.34
C ARG A 251 -14.04 -0.39 6.23
N GLY A 252 -13.96 -1.72 6.35
CA GLY A 252 -12.73 -2.50 6.24
C GLY A 252 -12.22 -2.73 4.82
N ILE A 253 -12.84 -2.19 3.77
CA ILE A 253 -12.55 -2.55 2.38
C ILE A 253 -11.10 -2.27 1.93
N ALA A 254 -10.47 -1.23 2.48
CA ALA A 254 -9.07 -0.92 2.25
C ALA A 254 -8.17 -2.09 2.70
N GLY A 255 -8.43 -2.63 3.89
CA GLY A 255 -7.75 -3.81 4.41
C GLY A 255 -8.03 -5.05 3.58
N ARG A 256 -9.28 -5.26 3.13
CA ARG A 256 -9.65 -6.45 2.33
C ARG A 256 -8.89 -6.52 1.00
N THR A 257 -8.74 -5.39 0.33
CA THR A 257 -8.05 -5.25 -0.96
C THR A 257 -6.53 -5.26 -0.80
N MET A 258 -6.00 -4.63 0.24
CA MET A 258 -4.57 -4.74 0.59
C MET A 258 -4.17 -6.17 0.95
N LEU A 259 -4.97 -6.86 1.77
CA LEU A 259 -4.70 -8.24 2.15
C LEU A 259 -4.78 -9.17 0.94
N ALA A 260 -5.61 -8.88 -0.07
CA ALA A 260 -5.62 -9.59 -1.35
C ALA A 260 -4.25 -9.51 -2.05
N GLN A 261 -3.69 -8.29 -2.15
CA GLN A 261 -2.36 -8.09 -2.73
C GLN A 261 -1.27 -8.83 -1.96
N ILE A 262 -1.34 -8.84 -0.62
CA ILE A 262 -0.41 -9.57 0.24
C ILE A 262 -0.55 -11.09 0.02
N GLN A 263 -1.78 -11.59 -0.03
CA GLN A 263 -2.11 -12.99 -0.28
C GLN A 263 -1.50 -13.48 -1.60
N ASP A 264 -1.59 -12.67 -2.66
CA ASP A 264 -1.00 -12.99 -3.96
C ASP A 264 0.53 -13.10 -3.89
N GLN A 265 1.20 -12.20 -3.15
CA GLN A 265 2.66 -12.27 -3.01
C GLN A 265 3.11 -13.46 -2.15
N ILE A 266 2.38 -13.77 -1.08
CA ILE A 266 2.62 -14.96 -0.26
C ILE A 266 2.48 -16.23 -1.11
N SER A 267 1.42 -16.31 -1.94
CA SER A 267 1.21 -17.43 -2.85
C SER A 267 2.34 -17.56 -3.87
N ALA A 268 2.84 -16.44 -4.41
CA ALA A 268 3.95 -16.45 -5.37
C ALA A 268 5.27 -16.94 -4.75
N ILE A 269 5.52 -16.61 -3.48
CA ILE A 269 6.67 -17.13 -2.69
C ILE A 269 6.51 -18.64 -2.51
N ALA A 270 5.34 -19.07 -2.01
CA ALA A 270 5.08 -20.48 -1.70
C ALA A 270 5.12 -21.40 -2.93
N ALA A 271 4.62 -20.94 -4.09
CA ALA A 271 4.48 -21.76 -5.31
C ALA A 271 5.80 -22.35 -5.83
N ASN A 272 6.95 -21.77 -5.48
CA ASN A 272 8.25 -22.26 -5.92
C ASN A 272 9.25 -22.38 -4.75
N SER A 273 8.78 -22.57 -3.51
CA SER A 273 9.61 -22.57 -2.29
C SER A 273 10.61 -21.39 -2.27
N GLY A 274 10.13 -20.20 -2.64
CA GLY A 274 10.94 -18.98 -2.71
C GLY A 274 12.00 -18.94 -3.81
N SER A 275 12.06 -19.89 -4.75
CA SER A 275 13.10 -19.86 -5.82
C SER A 275 12.89 -18.77 -6.88
N ASN A 276 11.65 -18.32 -7.07
CA ASN A 276 11.32 -17.17 -7.90
C ASN A 276 11.09 -15.95 -7.03
N ARG A 277 9.84 -15.62 -6.65
CA ARG A 277 9.53 -14.51 -5.73
C ARG A 277 10.09 -14.81 -4.34
N LYS A 278 10.91 -13.91 -3.82
CA LYS A 278 11.53 -13.99 -2.48
C LYS A 278 11.08 -12.84 -1.59
N LEU A 279 11.01 -11.63 -2.14
CA LEU A 279 10.71 -10.43 -1.38
C LEU A 279 9.70 -9.56 -2.12
N ALA A 280 8.77 -8.96 -1.39
CA ALA A 280 7.89 -7.93 -1.91
C ALA A 280 7.80 -6.78 -0.91
N PHE A 281 7.78 -5.55 -1.42
CA PHE A 281 7.53 -4.35 -0.63
C PHE A 281 6.37 -3.55 -1.22
N ILE A 282 5.38 -3.25 -0.39
CA ILE A 282 4.22 -2.46 -0.78
C ILE A 282 4.17 -1.22 0.12
N ALA A 283 4.21 -0.03 -0.47
CA ALA A 283 4.06 1.21 0.28
C ALA A 283 2.59 1.67 0.27
N GLY A 284 2.13 2.14 1.43
CA GLY A 284 0.80 2.74 1.54
C GLY A 284 0.59 3.54 2.82
N SER A 285 -0.66 3.57 3.27
CA SER A 285 -1.13 4.49 4.30
C SER A 285 -1.54 3.78 5.59
N TYR A 286 -1.62 4.54 6.67
CA TYR A 286 -1.88 4.00 8.01
C TYR A 286 -3.30 3.43 8.16
N ASP A 287 -4.27 4.01 7.47
CA ASP A 287 -5.67 3.60 7.47
C ASP A 287 -5.85 2.23 6.84
N THR A 288 -5.12 1.94 5.76
CA THR A 288 -5.06 0.61 5.14
C THR A 288 -4.49 -0.44 6.10
N ILE A 289 -3.39 -0.10 6.80
CA ILE A 289 -2.77 -0.97 7.80
C ILE A 289 -3.75 -1.29 8.94
N GLN A 290 -4.34 -0.27 9.55
CA GLN A 290 -5.29 -0.46 10.65
C GLN A 290 -6.53 -1.27 10.20
N SER A 291 -7.00 -1.04 8.98
CA SER A 291 -8.08 -1.82 8.36
C SER A 291 -7.72 -3.30 8.26
N GLY A 292 -6.49 -3.62 7.85
CA GLY A 292 -5.96 -4.99 7.84
C GLY A 292 -5.82 -5.61 9.23
N TRP A 293 -5.33 -4.86 10.22
CA TRP A 293 -5.22 -5.36 11.60
C TRP A 293 -6.56 -5.76 12.20
N PHE A 294 -7.60 -4.97 11.92
CA PHE A 294 -8.95 -5.33 12.31
C PHE A 294 -9.35 -6.68 11.69
N LEU A 295 -9.18 -6.86 10.39
CA LEU A 295 -9.56 -8.08 9.68
C LEU A 295 -8.78 -9.32 10.18
N MET A 296 -7.54 -9.12 10.63
CA MET A 296 -6.70 -10.16 11.23
C MET A 296 -6.96 -10.35 12.75
N ASN A 297 -7.91 -9.61 13.32
CA ASN A 297 -8.25 -9.57 14.75
C ASN A 297 -7.08 -9.28 15.71
N ILE A 298 -6.07 -8.54 15.26
CA ILE A 298 -4.87 -8.21 16.04
C ILE A 298 -5.15 -7.30 17.25
N PRO A 299 -6.04 -6.30 17.18
CA PRO A 299 -6.29 -5.40 18.31
C PRO A 299 -6.76 -6.07 19.59
N GLN A 300 -7.30 -7.30 19.52
CA GLN A 300 -7.69 -8.09 20.68
C GLN A 300 -6.48 -8.56 21.51
N LYS A 301 -5.29 -8.64 20.89
CA LYS A 301 -4.05 -9.07 21.54
C LYS A 301 -3.35 -7.91 22.26
N ASN A 302 -3.37 -6.72 21.68
CA ASN A 302 -2.74 -5.52 22.26
C ASN A 302 -3.54 -4.26 21.87
N PRO A 303 -4.03 -3.46 22.84
CA PRO A 303 -4.74 -2.21 22.58
C PRO A 303 -3.93 -1.17 21.77
N GLY A 304 -2.60 -1.29 21.71
CA GLY A 304 -1.76 -0.43 20.87
C GLY A 304 -2.12 -0.44 19.39
N PHE A 305 -2.73 -1.53 18.88
CA PHE A 305 -3.16 -1.64 17.47
C PHE A 305 -4.41 -0.82 17.13
N TYR A 306 -5.05 -0.18 18.11
CA TYR A 306 -6.08 0.84 17.84
C TYR A 306 -5.45 2.19 17.45
N ALA A 307 -4.17 2.42 17.74
CA ALA A 307 -3.48 3.65 17.42
C ALA A 307 -3.09 3.72 15.94
N ILE A 308 -2.95 4.94 15.42
CA ILE A 308 -2.36 5.18 14.10
C ILE A 308 -0.91 4.66 14.14
N PRO A 309 -0.47 3.74 13.27
CA PRO A 309 0.94 3.32 13.19
C PRO A 309 1.87 4.53 13.05
N ASP A 310 3.06 4.55 13.65
CA ASP A 310 4.00 5.67 13.48
C ASP A 310 4.57 5.74 12.04
N TYR A 311 5.25 6.84 11.69
CA TYR A 311 5.80 7.01 10.34
C TYR A 311 6.87 5.95 10.05
N ALA A 312 6.88 5.46 8.80
CA ALA A 312 7.73 4.34 8.37
C ALA A 312 7.54 3.03 9.16
N ALA A 313 6.44 2.87 9.90
CA ALA A 313 6.04 1.59 10.46
C ALA A 313 5.87 0.55 9.34
N THR A 314 6.28 -0.68 9.61
CA THR A 314 6.17 -1.80 8.66
C THR A 314 5.52 -2.99 9.32
N MET A 315 4.66 -3.69 8.57
CA MET A 315 4.26 -5.06 8.90
C MET A 315 4.85 -6.02 7.88
N VAL A 316 5.09 -7.25 8.30
CA VAL A 316 5.66 -8.29 7.46
C VAL A 316 4.92 -9.60 7.60
N PHE A 317 4.86 -10.34 6.51
CA PHE A 317 4.44 -11.73 6.46
C PHE A 317 5.62 -12.56 5.98
N GLU A 318 6.24 -13.29 6.89
CA GLU A 318 7.38 -14.16 6.58
C GLU A 318 6.87 -15.57 6.30
N VAL A 319 7.32 -16.16 5.19
CA VAL A 319 7.04 -17.55 4.84
C VAL A 319 8.25 -18.39 5.21
N HIS A 320 8.02 -19.39 6.05
CA HIS A 320 9.04 -20.31 6.54
C HIS A 320 8.82 -21.71 5.98
N GLU A 321 9.90 -22.42 5.72
CA GLU A 321 9.91 -23.81 5.24
C GLU A 321 10.73 -24.66 6.20
N SER A 322 10.13 -25.73 6.70
CA SER A 322 10.82 -26.73 7.51
C SER A 322 11.66 -27.69 6.66
N ASP A 323 12.52 -28.49 7.30
CA ASP A 323 13.28 -29.55 6.62
C ASP A 323 12.40 -30.60 5.92
N SER A 324 11.15 -30.78 6.36
CA SER A 324 10.16 -31.66 5.73
C SER A 324 9.42 -31.01 4.56
N GLY A 325 9.65 -29.72 4.29
CA GLY A 325 8.95 -28.94 3.26
C GLY A 325 7.60 -28.38 3.70
N ASP A 326 7.24 -28.51 4.98
CA ASP A 326 6.02 -27.89 5.52
C ASP A 326 6.21 -26.38 5.62
N LEU A 327 5.20 -25.62 5.18
CA LEU A 327 5.22 -24.17 5.15
C LEU A 327 4.42 -23.55 6.30
N THR A 328 4.98 -22.52 6.93
CA THR A 328 4.27 -21.67 7.89
C THR A 328 4.39 -20.20 7.50
N VAL A 329 3.47 -19.38 8.00
CA VAL A 329 3.48 -17.92 7.85
C VAL A 329 3.51 -17.29 9.23
N GLN A 330 4.42 -16.35 9.43
CA GLN A 330 4.52 -15.51 10.62
C GLN A 330 4.18 -14.06 10.27
N PHE A 331 3.41 -13.40 11.14
CA PHE A 331 3.13 -11.97 11.04
C PHE A 331 3.99 -11.19 12.03
N GLY A 332 4.70 -10.19 11.53
CA GLY A 332 5.54 -9.29 12.33
C GLY A 332 5.12 -7.85 12.18
N TYR A 333 5.23 -7.06 13.25
CA TYR A 333 5.01 -5.62 13.23
C TYR A 333 6.16 -4.85 13.86
N ARG A 334 6.59 -3.79 13.17
CA ARG A 334 7.63 -2.86 13.62
C ARG A 334 7.06 -1.45 13.53
N ASN A 335 6.76 -0.87 14.68
CA ASN A 335 6.08 0.43 14.75
C ASN A 335 7.02 1.61 14.46
N THR A 336 8.32 1.50 14.77
CA THR A 336 9.26 2.62 14.66
C THR A 336 10.56 2.22 13.95
N THR A 337 11.20 3.22 13.34
CA THR A 337 12.56 3.13 12.78
C THR A 337 13.64 3.56 13.76
N LEU A 338 13.26 4.12 14.91
CA LEU A 338 14.16 4.71 15.91
C LEU A 338 13.90 4.13 17.31
N GLY A 339 14.95 3.86 18.08
CA GLY A 339 14.86 3.55 19.51
C GLY A 339 14.58 2.08 19.85
N GLU A 340 14.17 1.84 21.11
CA GLU A 340 13.75 0.53 21.62
C GLU A 340 12.44 0.10 20.92
N GLY A 341 12.33 -1.18 20.50
CA GLY A 341 11.20 -1.64 19.66
C GLY A 341 11.39 -1.43 18.15
N ALA A 342 12.60 -1.11 17.70
CA ALA A 342 12.98 -1.05 16.29
C ALA A 342 13.23 -2.43 15.64
N GLU A 343 12.79 -3.51 16.27
CA GLU A 343 12.79 -4.89 15.74
C GLU A 343 11.34 -5.36 15.52
N TYR A 344 11.14 -6.46 14.80
CA TYR A 344 9.81 -7.04 14.66
C TYR A 344 9.30 -7.68 15.95
N GLU A 345 8.10 -7.29 16.37
CA GLU A 345 7.27 -8.07 17.27
C GLU A 345 6.47 -9.07 16.44
N MET A 346 6.70 -10.38 16.65
CA MET A 346 5.92 -11.44 16.02
C MET A 346 4.62 -11.67 16.78
N ILE A 347 3.49 -11.64 16.08
CA ILE A 347 2.16 -11.57 16.70
C ILE A 347 1.23 -12.61 16.08
N PRO A 348 0.56 -13.44 16.89
CA PRO A 348 -0.47 -14.35 16.42
C PRO A 348 -1.65 -13.59 15.79
N VAL A 349 -2.16 -14.09 14.67
CA VAL A 349 -3.27 -13.49 13.92
C VAL A 349 -4.49 -14.43 13.86
N PHE A 350 -5.65 -13.90 13.47
CA PHE A 350 -6.90 -14.65 13.25
C PHE A 350 -7.38 -15.48 14.45
N ASP A 351 -7.17 -14.96 15.67
CA ASP A 351 -7.51 -15.61 16.95
C ASP A 351 -6.71 -16.87 17.29
N PHE A 352 -5.59 -17.10 16.61
CA PHE A 352 -4.63 -18.13 17.01
C PHE A 352 -3.74 -17.64 18.16
N ASP A 353 -3.13 -18.58 18.86
CA ASP A 353 -2.18 -18.31 19.96
C ASP A 353 -0.72 -18.50 19.54
N SER A 354 -0.48 -19.13 18.39
CA SER A 354 0.84 -19.35 17.82
C SER A 354 1.18 -18.28 16.79
N VAL A 355 2.44 -17.83 16.79
CA VAL A 355 3.00 -16.97 15.71
C VAL A 355 3.28 -17.78 14.45
N ASP A 356 3.54 -19.08 14.59
CA ASP A 356 3.65 -20.03 13.49
C ASP A 356 2.26 -20.52 13.08
N MET A 357 1.75 -20.01 11.96
CA MET A 357 0.51 -20.50 11.36
C MET A 357 0.82 -21.36 10.15
N ASP A 358 0.25 -22.56 10.09
CA ASP A 358 0.31 -23.41 8.90
C ASP A 358 -0.15 -22.64 7.65
N TYR A 359 0.61 -22.73 6.56
CA TYR A 359 0.34 -21.98 5.32
C TYR A 359 -1.08 -22.20 4.79
N THR A 360 -1.55 -23.45 4.75
CA THR A 360 -2.90 -23.75 4.24
C THR A 360 -3.97 -23.10 5.11
N THR A 361 -3.80 -23.18 6.44
CA THR A 361 -4.66 -22.55 7.43
C THR A 361 -4.66 -21.03 7.28
N PHE A 362 -3.47 -20.42 7.14
CA PHE A 362 -3.32 -18.99 6.91
C PHE A 362 -4.04 -18.54 5.64
N MET A 363 -3.84 -19.24 4.52
CA MET A 363 -4.48 -18.91 3.24
C MET A 363 -5.99 -19.04 3.29
N ASN A 364 -6.53 -20.02 4.03
CA ASN A 364 -7.97 -20.13 4.27
C ASN A 364 -8.52 -18.95 5.07
N LYS A 365 -7.81 -18.50 6.12
CA LYS A 365 -8.20 -17.31 6.89
C LYS A 365 -8.10 -16.01 6.09
N MET A 366 -7.10 -15.90 5.23
CA MET A 366 -7.00 -14.77 4.29
C MET A 366 -8.22 -14.75 3.36
N ASN A 367 -8.61 -15.88 2.77
CA ASN A 367 -9.79 -15.97 1.89
C ASN A 367 -11.09 -15.49 2.54
N ASP A 368 -11.25 -15.65 3.86
CA ASP A 368 -12.43 -15.17 4.59
C ASP A 368 -12.52 -13.64 4.64
N VAL A 369 -11.38 -12.94 4.54
CA VAL A 369 -11.29 -11.49 4.75
C VAL A 369 -10.90 -10.70 3.50
N THR A 370 -10.24 -11.32 2.54
CA THR A 370 -9.77 -10.65 1.32
C THR A 370 -10.90 -10.33 0.34
N LEU A 371 -10.66 -9.38 -0.56
CA LEU A 371 -11.53 -9.05 -1.68
C LEU A 371 -10.70 -9.13 -2.97
N ASN A 372 -10.79 -10.27 -3.66
CA ASN A 372 -9.92 -10.64 -4.79
C ASN A 372 -10.56 -10.39 -6.17
N ASP A 373 -11.82 -9.94 -6.22
CA ASP A 373 -12.56 -9.69 -7.46
C ASP A 373 -12.93 -8.20 -7.58
N ILE A 374 -12.42 -7.55 -8.63
CA ILE A 374 -12.73 -6.15 -8.94
C ILE A 374 -14.22 -5.92 -9.19
N SER A 375 -14.94 -6.86 -9.82
CA SER A 375 -16.39 -6.73 -10.00
C SER A 375 -17.15 -6.80 -8.69
N GLU A 376 -16.69 -7.65 -7.75
CA GLU A 376 -17.23 -7.66 -6.39
C GLU A 376 -16.94 -6.33 -5.69
N TRP A 377 -15.72 -5.79 -5.80
CA TRP A 377 -15.39 -4.45 -5.30
C TRP A 377 -16.30 -3.37 -5.88
N CYS A 378 -16.51 -3.35 -7.20
CA CYS A 378 -17.41 -2.41 -7.87
C CYS A 378 -18.84 -2.49 -7.32
N THR A 379 -19.31 -3.70 -7.04
CA THR A 379 -20.62 -3.95 -6.44
C THR A 379 -20.70 -3.44 -5.01
N GLN A 380 -19.73 -3.78 -4.16
CA GLN A 380 -19.70 -3.37 -2.75
C GLN A 380 -19.53 -1.85 -2.59
N CYS A 381 -18.79 -1.21 -3.50
CA CYS A 381 -18.54 0.22 -3.48
C CYS A 381 -19.63 1.08 -4.11
N ASP A 382 -20.56 0.49 -4.86
CA ASP A 382 -21.46 1.21 -5.78
C ASP A 382 -20.67 2.13 -6.75
N ALA A 383 -19.60 1.58 -7.33
CA ALA A 383 -18.63 2.32 -8.13
C ALA A 383 -18.79 2.11 -9.64
N TRP A 384 -19.99 1.76 -10.10
CA TRP A 384 -20.26 1.41 -11.50
C TRP A 384 -20.07 2.56 -12.51
N SER A 385 -19.91 3.80 -12.03
CA SER A 385 -19.54 4.95 -12.87
C SER A 385 -18.05 4.97 -13.24
N LEU A 386 -17.21 4.15 -12.63
CA LEU A 386 -15.79 4.04 -12.96
C LEU A 386 -15.58 3.16 -14.20
N ASP A 387 -14.63 3.56 -15.06
CA ASP A 387 -14.32 2.83 -16.30
C ASP A 387 -13.89 1.38 -16.03
N ILE A 388 -13.12 1.14 -14.95
CA ILE A 388 -12.73 -0.22 -14.55
C ILE A 388 -13.94 -1.11 -14.26
N CYS A 389 -14.98 -0.57 -13.62
CA CYS A 389 -16.20 -1.29 -13.29
C CYS A 389 -17.10 -1.51 -14.51
N ALA A 390 -17.15 -0.56 -15.44
CA ALA A 390 -17.86 -0.74 -16.70
C ALA A 390 -17.21 -1.84 -17.57
N SER A 391 -15.89 -1.91 -17.56
CA SER A 391 -15.13 -2.91 -18.33
C SER A 391 -15.32 -4.34 -17.79
N THR A 392 -15.36 -4.52 -16.46
CA THR A 392 -15.59 -5.83 -15.85
C THR A 392 -17.00 -6.35 -16.10
N LYS A 393 -18.01 -5.47 -16.06
CA LYS A 393 -19.39 -5.83 -16.43
C LYS A 393 -19.49 -6.33 -17.87
N THR A 394 -18.82 -5.66 -18.80
CA THR A 394 -18.81 -6.06 -20.22
C THR A 394 -18.17 -7.44 -20.41
N LEU A 395 -17.09 -7.74 -19.68
CA LEU A 395 -16.45 -9.06 -19.69
C LEU A 395 -17.35 -10.14 -19.10
N GLN A 396 -18.02 -9.86 -17.98
CA GLN A 396 -18.97 -10.80 -17.36
C GLN A 396 -20.17 -11.09 -18.27
N ASP A 397 -20.74 -10.07 -18.90
CA ASP A 397 -21.85 -10.23 -19.86
C ASP A 397 -21.39 -11.08 -21.07
N THR A 398 -20.17 -10.86 -21.55
CA THR A 398 -19.58 -11.66 -22.65
C THR A 398 -19.37 -13.11 -22.23
N GLN A 399 -18.84 -13.35 -21.03
CA GLN A 399 -18.64 -14.69 -20.48
C GLN A 399 -19.97 -15.43 -20.28
N ALA A 400 -20.98 -14.75 -19.74
CA ALA A 400 -22.32 -15.31 -19.57
C ALA A 400 -22.97 -15.67 -20.92
N GLN A 401 -22.80 -14.84 -21.95
CA GLN A 401 -23.23 -15.16 -23.31
C GLN A 401 -22.50 -16.37 -23.89
N LEU A 402 -21.19 -16.50 -23.65
CA LEU A 402 -20.39 -17.63 -24.11
C LEU A 402 -20.79 -18.94 -23.41
N SER A 403 -21.01 -18.89 -22.10
CA SER A 403 -21.49 -20.03 -21.32
C SER A 403 -22.92 -20.44 -21.70
N ALA A 404 -23.80 -19.49 -22.02
CA ALA A 404 -25.14 -19.77 -22.55
C ALA A 404 -25.10 -20.45 -23.93
N LEU A 405 -24.13 -20.09 -24.78
CA LEU A 405 -23.88 -20.75 -26.06
C LEU A 405 -23.33 -22.17 -25.88
N GLN A 406 -22.56 -22.45 -24.82
CA GLN A 406 -22.08 -23.80 -24.49
C GLN A 406 -23.17 -24.71 -23.90
N THR A 407 -24.08 -24.19 -23.08
CA THR A 407 -25.21 -24.98 -22.55
C THR A 407 -26.26 -25.32 -23.61
N SER A 408 -26.22 -24.68 -24.77
CA SER A 408 -27.14 -24.93 -25.89
C SER A 408 -26.75 -26.13 -26.77
N THR A 409 -25.64 -26.82 -26.47
CA THR A 409 -25.12 -27.95 -27.27
C THR A 409 -25.31 -29.34 -26.65
N ASP A 410 -25.98 -29.46 -25.51
CA ASP A 410 -26.17 -30.75 -24.80
C ASP A 410 -27.47 -31.50 -25.16
N ASP A 411 -28.30 -31.00 -26.07
CA ASP A 411 -29.41 -31.78 -26.64
C ASP A 411 -28.97 -32.53 -27.91
N GLU A 412 -28.89 -33.85 -27.78
CA GLU A 412 -28.69 -34.92 -28.80
C GLU A 412 -28.35 -34.48 -30.24
N LEU A 413 -27.06 -34.58 -30.60
CA LEU A 413 -26.61 -34.47 -32.00
C LEU A 413 -26.32 -35.85 -32.61
N SER A 414 -27.28 -36.32 -33.42
CA SER A 414 -27.07 -37.34 -34.45
C SER A 414 -25.93 -36.94 -35.40
N ALA A 415 -25.19 -37.94 -35.90
CA ALA A 415 -23.90 -37.84 -36.60
C ALA A 415 -23.87 -37.09 -37.96
N ALA A 416 -24.77 -36.13 -38.20
CA ALA A 416 -24.84 -35.33 -39.42
C ALA A 416 -24.29 -33.90 -39.29
N ALA A 417 -23.85 -33.44 -38.10
CA ALA A 417 -23.47 -32.04 -37.86
C ALA A 417 -21.95 -31.77 -37.76
N GLY A 418 -21.09 -32.68 -38.25
CA GLY A 418 -19.63 -32.46 -38.27
C GLY A 418 -19.15 -31.31 -39.16
N GLY A 419 -20.00 -30.78 -40.04
CA GLY A 419 -19.67 -29.65 -40.93
C GLY A 419 -19.95 -28.25 -40.36
N GLY A 420 -20.80 -28.12 -39.34
CA GLY A 420 -21.17 -26.81 -38.76
C GLY A 420 -20.20 -26.29 -37.69
N ILE A 421 -19.56 -27.22 -36.97
CA ILE A 421 -18.67 -26.92 -35.85
C ILE A 421 -17.36 -26.26 -36.33
N GLY A 422 -16.86 -26.65 -37.51
CA GLY A 422 -15.70 -26.01 -38.12
C GLY A 422 -15.94 -24.56 -38.56
N ALA A 423 -17.15 -24.23 -39.03
CA ALA A 423 -17.48 -22.88 -39.48
C ALA A 423 -17.70 -21.92 -38.31
N GLY A 424 -18.36 -22.36 -37.23
CA GLY A 424 -18.62 -21.54 -36.04
C GLY A 424 -17.35 -21.15 -35.28
N VAL A 425 -16.43 -22.10 -35.07
CA VAL A 425 -15.14 -21.83 -34.41
C VAL A 425 -14.27 -20.90 -35.26
N THR A 426 -14.28 -21.09 -36.58
CA THR A 426 -13.53 -20.22 -37.50
C THR A 426 -14.07 -18.79 -37.49
N ILE A 427 -15.40 -18.60 -37.54
CA ILE A 427 -16.03 -17.27 -37.45
C ILE A 427 -15.74 -16.62 -36.08
N GLY A 428 -15.83 -17.37 -34.98
CA GLY A 428 -15.52 -16.87 -33.64
C GLY A 428 -14.08 -16.40 -33.49
N VAL A 429 -13.11 -17.19 -33.97
CA VAL A 429 -11.68 -16.83 -33.95
C VAL A 429 -11.40 -15.62 -34.83
N PHE A 430 -12.01 -15.53 -36.03
CA PHE A 430 -11.84 -14.36 -36.89
C PHE A 430 -12.53 -13.10 -36.36
N ALA A 431 -13.65 -13.23 -35.64
CA ALA A 431 -14.31 -12.11 -34.98
C ALA A 431 -13.46 -11.57 -33.82
N ILE A 432 -12.90 -12.45 -32.98
CA ILE A 432 -11.99 -12.09 -31.89
C ILE A 432 -10.71 -11.45 -32.45
N ALA A 433 -10.11 -12.05 -33.48
CA ALA A 433 -8.95 -11.48 -34.16
C ALA A 433 -9.26 -10.12 -34.80
N GLY A 434 -10.47 -9.95 -35.35
CA GLY A 434 -10.95 -8.69 -35.92
C GLY A 434 -11.12 -7.59 -34.86
N VAL A 435 -11.67 -7.91 -33.69
CA VAL A 435 -11.81 -6.99 -32.56
C VAL A 435 -10.44 -6.60 -32.01
N LEU A 436 -9.54 -7.57 -31.80
CA LEU A 436 -8.16 -7.30 -31.36
C LEU A 436 -7.42 -6.42 -32.36
N PHE A 437 -7.54 -6.70 -33.67
CA PHE A 437 -6.95 -5.88 -34.72
C PHE A 437 -7.53 -4.46 -34.74
N TYR A 438 -8.84 -4.30 -34.56
CA TYR A 438 -9.49 -2.99 -34.48
C TYR A 438 -9.01 -2.17 -33.28
N LEU A 439 -8.90 -2.79 -32.10
CA LEU A 439 -8.37 -2.15 -30.88
C LEU A 439 -6.91 -1.75 -31.05
N PHE A 440 -6.06 -2.62 -31.62
CA PHE A 440 -4.68 -2.29 -31.95
C PHE A 440 -4.56 -1.13 -32.95
N ARG A 441 -5.46 -1.04 -33.94
CA ARG A 441 -5.47 0.05 -34.93
C ARG A 441 -5.96 1.36 -34.33
N ARG A 442 -6.91 1.31 -33.39
CA ARG A 442 -7.40 2.49 -32.66
C ARG A 442 -6.32 3.07 -31.75
N ASN A 443 -5.57 2.22 -31.05
CA ASN A 443 -4.42 2.65 -30.25
C ASN A 443 -3.30 3.26 -31.10
N LYS A 444 -3.05 2.75 -32.31
CA LYS A 444 -2.10 3.37 -33.26
C LYS A 444 -2.59 4.71 -33.84
N LYS A 445 -3.89 4.89 -34.08
CA LYS A 445 -4.44 6.19 -34.54
C LYS A 445 -4.39 7.25 -33.44
N SER A 446 -4.63 6.90 -32.18
CA SER A 446 -4.45 7.82 -31.05
C SER A 446 -2.97 8.20 -30.85
N ALA A 447 -2.04 7.26 -31.06
CA ALA A 447 -0.60 7.54 -31.02
C ALA A 447 -0.11 8.38 -32.22
N ALA A 448 -0.77 8.29 -33.38
CA ALA A 448 -0.45 9.11 -34.57
C ALA A 448 -0.98 10.55 -34.46
N LEU A 449 -2.16 10.75 -33.86
CA LEU A 449 -2.72 12.09 -33.60
C LEU A 449 -1.97 12.87 -32.50
N SER A 450 -1.26 12.19 -31.60
CA SER A 450 -0.41 12.83 -30.60
C SER A 450 0.97 13.25 -31.13
N LYS A 451 1.36 12.85 -32.35
CA LYS A 451 2.70 13.11 -32.91
C LYS A 451 2.81 14.35 -33.79
N GLU A 452 1.72 15.08 -34.00
CA GLU A 452 1.67 16.21 -34.93
C GLU A 452 1.26 17.53 -34.25
N THR A 453 1.80 17.85 -33.07
CA THR A 453 1.94 19.25 -32.61
C THR A 453 2.98 19.35 -31.50
N LEU A 454 4.24 19.61 -31.84
CA LEU A 454 5.21 20.21 -30.91
C LEU A 454 5.22 21.72 -31.19
N PRO A 455 4.82 22.59 -30.25
CA PRO A 455 5.08 24.01 -30.41
C PRO A 455 6.58 24.25 -30.24
N VAL A 456 7.21 24.82 -31.26
CA VAL A 456 8.55 25.40 -31.17
C VAL A 456 8.48 26.58 -30.21
N VAL A 457 9.09 26.44 -29.03
CA VAL A 457 9.33 27.56 -28.11
C VAL A 457 10.60 28.26 -28.56
N GLU A 458 10.43 29.36 -29.29
CA GLU A 458 11.50 30.28 -29.62
C GLU A 458 11.87 31.08 -28.36
N ARG A 459 13.11 30.90 -27.88
CA ARG A 459 13.68 31.66 -26.75
C ARG A 459 13.82 33.14 -27.15
N ALA A 460 12.91 33.99 -26.68
CA ALA A 460 13.16 35.42 -26.62
C ALA A 460 14.00 35.74 -25.37
N MET A 461 15.27 36.09 -25.58
CA MET A 461 16.10 36.77 -24.59
C MET A 461 15.50 38.15 -24.33
N SER A 462 15.17 38.45 -23.07
CA SER A 462 14.82 39.81 -22.62
C SER A 462 16.00 40.40 -21.87
N GLU A 463 16.74 41.29 -22.55
CA GLU A 463 17.53 42.33 -21.91
C GLU A 463 16.58 43.37 -21.32
N SER A 464 16.68 43.60 -20.01
CA SER A 464 16.04 44.73 -19.34
C SER A 464 16.91 45.97 -19.53
N THR A 465 16.45 46.90 -20.37
CA THR A 465 16.95 48.29 -20.36
C THR A 465 15.81 49.23 -19.96
N LYS A 466 16.14 50.08 -18.99
CA LYS A 466 15.35 51.18 -18.40
C LYS A 466 14.68 52.10 -19.41
N GLY A 467 13.54 52.69 -19.01
CA GLY A 467 13.21 54.08 -19.32
C GLY A 467 11.73 54.38 -19.62
N SER A 468 11.09 55.14 -18.71
CA SER A 468 10.15 56.27 -18.91
C SER A 468 9.29 56.33 -20.20
N THR A 469 8.01 56.72 -20.23
CA THR A 469 7.32 57.84 -19.56
C THR A 469 5.87 57.87 -20.08
N LEU A 470 4.95 58.35 -19.23
CA LEU A 470 3.77 59.21 -19.50
C LEU A 470 2.65 58.73 -20.45
N GLY A 471 1.43 58.82 -19.93
CA GLY A 471 0.14 58.72 -20.62
C GLY A 471 -0.97 58.45 -19.64
#